data_AF-A0A524M8T1-F1
#
_entry.id   AF-A0A524M8T1-F1
#
_cell.length_a   1.000
_cell.length_b   1.000
_cell.length_c   1.000
_cell.angle_alpha   90.00
_cell.angle_beta   90.00
_cell.angle_gamma   90.00
#
_symmetry.space_group_name_H-M   'P 1'
#
loop_
_entity.id
_entity.type
_entity.pdbx_description
1 polymer ?
#
loop_
_entity_poly.entity_id
_entity_poly.type
_entity_poly.pdbx_seq_one_letter_code
_entity_poly.pdbx_strand_id
1 'polypeptide(L)'
;MATIRSSQYYSLRVMATRTVLYVLLFAGAAFMLLPFFWMVTTSLKSSSEVMQMPPQWIPSTWLWSNYAKAWSVAPFARYFFNSFFMAITTTIGEVITTIMAAYAFAKMKFFGKNALFAVLLATLMIP
;
A
#
# COMPACT_ATOMS: atom_id res chain seq x y z
N MET A 1 21.04 -31.44 37.55
CA MET A 1 19.83 -30.61 37.78
C MET A 1 19.99 -29.13 37.40
N ALA A 2 21.19 -28.62 37.09
CA ALA A 2 21.44 -27.20 36.78
C ALA A 2 21.23 -26.78 35.29
N THR A 3 21.12 -27.73 34.37
CA THR A 3 21.04 -27.46 32.91
C THR A 3 19.65 -27.09 32.39
N ILE A 4 18.57 -27.33 33.17
CA ILE A 4 17.18 -27.08 32.73
C ILE A 4 16.79 -25.61 32.91
N ARG A 5 17.38 -24.91 33.89
CA ARG A 5 16.99 -23.52 34.22
C ARG A 5 17.43 -22.52 33.13
N SER A 6 18.55 -22.72 32.44
CA SER A 6 19.03 -21.80 31.40
C SER A 6 18.14 -21.80 30.14
N SER A 7 17.55 -22.95 29.77
CA SER A 7 16.58 -23.06 28.67
C SER A 7 15.29 -22.26 28.94
N GLN A 8 14.83 -22.27 30.20
CA GLN A 8 13.60 -21.59 30.61
C GLN A 8 13.75 -20.07 30.64
N TYR A 9 14.91 -19.53 31.01
CA TYR A 9 15.17 -18.08 30.93
C TYR A 9 15.37 -17.59 29.49
N TYR A 10 15.91 -18.43 28.61
CA TYR A 10 16.03 -18.14 27.19
C TYR A 10 14.65 -18.02 26.53
N SER A 11 13.74 -18.96 26.81
CA SER A 11 12.37 -18.92 26.26
C SER A 11 11.56 -17.72 26.79
N LEU A 12 11.67 -17.37 28.08
CA LEU A 12 10.98 -16.21 28.66
C LEU A 12 11.42 -14.87 28.05
N ARG A 13 12.73 -14.68 27.82
CA ARG A 13 13.24 -13.48 27.14
C ARG A 13 12.77 -13.41 25.68
N VAL A 14 12.77 -14.54 24.97
CA VAL A 14 12.27 -14.61 23.59
C VAL A 14 10.77 -14.33 23.53
N MET A 15 9.98 -14.84 24.48
CA MET A 15 8.54 -14.57 24.56
C MET A 15 8.27 -13.08 24.85
N ALA A 16 8.96 -12.48 25.82
CA ALA A 16 8.82 -11.07 26.13
C ALA A 16 9.17 -10.17 24.93
N THR A 17 10.29 -10.43 24.24
CA THR A 17 10.67 -9.70 23.03
C THR A 17 9.62 -9.84 21.93
N ARG A 18 9.10 -11.05 21.69
CA ARG A 18 8.04 -11.27 20.69
C ARG A 18 6.76 -10.54 21.05
N THR A 19 6.36 -10.54 22.32
CA THR A 19 5.20 -9.78 22.78
C THR A 19 5.38 -8.29 22.54
N VAL A 20 6.53 -7.72 22.89
CA VAL A 20 6.83 -6.30 22.62
C VAL A 20 6.80 -6.01 21.12
N LEU A 21 7.42 -6.87 20.29
CA LEU A 21 7.40 -6.72 18.84
C LEU A 21 5.97 -6.75 18.28
N TYR A 22 5.12 -7.67 18.73
CA TYR A 22 3.73 -7.74 18.29
C TYR A 22 2.90 -6.54 18.76
N VAL A 23 3.12 -6.05 19.98
CA VAL A 23 2.46 -4.83 20.44
C VAL A 23 2.86 -3.63 19.57
N LEU A 24 4.15 -3.49 19.25
CA LEU A 24 4.63 -2.41 18.38
C LEU A 24 4.09 -2.53 16.95
N LEU A 25 4.13 -3.73 16.37
CA LEU A 25 3.58 -3.98 15.03
C LEU A 25 2.07 -3.72 14.98
N PHE A 26 1.33 -4.14 16.02
CA PHE A 26 -0.10 -3.89 16.12
C PHE A 26 -0.41 -2.39 16.26
N ALA A 27 0.32 -1.68 17.13
CA ALA A 27 0.17 -0.24 17.28
C ALA A 27 0.48 0.51 15.99
N GLY A 28 1.56 0.13 15.29
CA GLY A 28 1.91 0.68 13.99
C GLY A 28 0.85 0.41 12.92
N ALA A 29 0.32 -0.82 12.86
CA ALA A 29 -0.76 -1.17 11.94
C ALA A 29 -2.05 -0.38 12.24
N ALA A 30 -2.45 -0.28 13.52
CA ALA A 30 -3.61 0.50 13.94
C ALA A 30 -3.46 1.99 13.58
N PHE A 31 -2.27 2.55 13.79
CA PHE A 31 -1.97 3.93 13.39
C PHE A 31 -2.08 4.14 11.88
N MET A 32 -1.55 3.22 11.07
CA MET A 32 -1.65 3.27 9.60
C MET A 32 -3.10 3.15 9.10
N LEU A 33 -4.00 2.52 9.86
CA LEU A 33 -5.42 2.40 9.53
C LEU A 33 -6.24 3.65 9.85
N LEU A 34 -5.74 4.58 10.68
CA LEU A 34 -6.47 5.80 11.03
C LEU A 34 -6.94 6.64 9.83
N PRO A 35 -6.11 6.95 8.80
CA PRO A 35 -6.60 7.69 7.64
C PRO A 35 -7.70 6.92 6.88
N PHE A 36 -7.63 5.59 6.80
CA PHE A 36 -8.66 4.78 6.15
C PHE A 36 -9.96 4.78 6.95
N PHE A 37 -9.87 4.67 8.28
CA PHE A 37 -11.02 4.83 9.17
C PHE A 37 -11.68 6.21 8.99
N TRP A 38 -10.85 7.27 8.93
CA TRP A 38 -11.33 8.62 8.65
C TRP A 38 -11.99 8.73 7.27
N MET A 39 -11.44 8.11 6.22
CA MET A 39 -12.02 8.09 4.87
C MET A 39 -13.40 7.42 4.85
N VAL A 40 -13.53 6.24 5.46
CA VAL A 40 -14.81 5.50 5.50
C VAL A 40 -15.87 6.27 6.26
N THR A 41 -15.56 6.75 7.46
CA THR A 41 -16.51 7.55 8.25
C THR A 41 -16.90 8.83 7.53
N THR A 42 -15.97 9.50 6.85
CA THR A 42 -16.23 10.74 6.10
C THR A 42 -17.09 10.50 4.87
N SER A 43 -16.94 9.36 4.17
CA SER A 43 -17.82 9.02 3.05
C SER A 43 -19.30 8.82 3.46
N LEU A 44 -19.56 8.60 4.75
CA LEU A 44 -20.89 8.38 5.33
C LEU A 44 -21.44 9.61 6.06
N LYS A 45 -20.73 10.75 6.04
CA LYS A 45 -21.17 12.02 6.65
C LYS A 45 -22.02 12.85 5.70
N SER A 46 -22.81 13.76 6.26
CA SER A 46 -23.44 14.86 5.52
C SER A 46 -22.40 15.92 5.12
N SER A 47 -22.68 16.71 4.07
CA SER A 47 -21.75 17.77 3.63
C SER A 47 -21.45 18.79 4.73
N SER A 48 -22.43 19.10 5.59
CA SER A 48 -22.23 20.00 6.73
C SER A 48 -21.29 19.40 7.78
N GLU A 49 -21.39 18.12 8.10
CA GLU A 49 -20.48 17.44 9.03
C GLU A 49 -19.06 17.33 8.50
N VAL A 50 -18.88 17.13 7.18
CA VAL A 50 -17.55 17.09 6.56
C VAL A 50 -16.84 18.45 6.67
N MET A 51 -17.59 19.56 6.63
CA MET A 51 -17.05 20.92 6.68
C MET A 51 -16.93 21.50 8.09
N GLN A 52 -17.37 20.79 9.13
CA GLN A 52 -17.31 21.26 10.52
C GLN A 52 -15.88 21.26 11.09
N MET A 53 -15.60 22.24 11.95
CA MET A 53 -14.39 22.32 12.77
C MET A 53 -14.79 22.46 14.24
N PRO A 54 -14.31 21.59 15.16
CA PRO A 54 -13.37 20.49 14.93
C PRO A 54 -13.96 19.35 14.09
N PRO A 55 -13.14 18.61 13.31
CA PRO A 55 -13.62 17.51 12.48
C PRO A 55 -14.24 16.39 13.33
N GLN A 56 -15.46 15.98 13.00
CA GLN A 56 -16.11 14.86 13.68
C GLN A 56 -15.58 13.52 13.15
N TRP A 57 -15.08 12.63 14.03
CA TRP A 57 -14.54 11.32 13.64
C TRP A 57 -15.62 10.31 13.30
N ILE A 58 -16.76 10.34 13.99
CA ILE A 58 -17.87 9.42 13.79
C ILE A 58 -19.06 10.26 13.30
N PRO A 59 -19.76 9.85 12.23
CA PRO A 59 -20.94 10.57 11.76
C PRO A 59 -22.05 10.56 12.81
N SER A 60 -22.78 11.66 12.95
CA SER A 60 -24.01 11.68 13.77
C SER A 60 -25.13 10.88 13.12
N THR A 61 -25.16 10.86 11.79
CA THR A 61 -26.09 10.06 10.98
C THR A 61 -25.34 9.34 9.86
N TRP A 62 -25.56 8.03 9.73
CA TRP A 62 -24.88 7.20 8.75
C TRP A 62 -25.57 7.29 7.38
N LEU A 63 -25.03 8.09 6.46
CA LEU A 63 -25.61 8.34 5.14
C LEU A 63 -25.09 7.36 4.07
N TRP A 64 -25.57 6.11 4.11
CA TRP A 64 -25.28 5.10 3.08
C TRP A 64 -25.76 5.51 1.69
N SER A 65 -26.76 6.39 1.61
CA SER A 65 -27.25 6.98 0.36
C SER A 65 -26.18 7.74 -0.42
N ASN A 66 -25.10 8.19 0.25
CA ASN A 66 -23.94 8.80 -0.41
C ASN A 66 -23.32 7.89 -1.47
N TYR A 67 -23.26 6.56 -1.23
CA TYR A 67 -22.71 5.62 -2.22
C TYR A 67 -23.62 5.48 -3.45
N ALA A 68 -24.93 5.35 -3.24
CA ALA A 68 -25.90 5.27 -4.34
C ALA A 68 -25.92 6.58 -5.16
N LYS A 69 -25.87 7.73 -4.47
CA LYS A 69 -25.78 9.05 -5.11
C LYS A 69 -24.46 9.22 -5.86
N ALA A 70 -23.34 8.78 -5.28
CA ALA A 70 -22.03 8.81 -5.94
C ALA A 70 -22.09 8.05 -7.27
N TRP A 71 -22.71 6.86 -7.29
CA TRP A 71 -22.84 6.05 -8.49
C TRP A 71 -23.63 6.72 -9.62
N SER A 72 -24.55 7.63 -9.31
CA SER A 72 -25.33 8.37 -10.32
C SER A 72 -24.69 9.69 -10.78
N VAL A 73 -23.81 10.30 -9.97
CA VAL A 73 -23.15 11.58 -10.33
C VAL A 73 -21.89 11.40 -11.19
N ALA A 74 -21.30 10.20 -11.22
CA ALA A 74 -20.10 9.94 -12.00
C ALA A 74 -20.12 8.54 -12.61
N PRO A 75 -19.54 8.33 -13.81
CA PRO A 75 -19.47 7.03 -14.45
C PRO A 75 -18.37 6.14 -13.83
N PHE A 76 -18.52 5.81 -12.55
CA PHE A 76 -17.54 5.02 -11.78
C PHE A 76 -17.19 3.67 -12.41
N ALA A 77 -18.18 2.98 -12.99
CA ALA A 77 -17.93 1.73 -13.72
C ALA A 77 -16.95 1.92 -14.90
N ARG A 78 -17.08 3.03 -15.63
CA ARG A 78 -16.16 3.36 -16.73
C ARG A 78 -14.78 3.74 -16.22
N TYR A 79 -14.69 4.52 -15.14
CA TYR A 79 -13.40 4.86 -14.53
C TYR A 79 -12.67 3.62 -14.04
N PHE A 80 -13.38 2.73 -13.34
CA PHE A 80 -12.84 1.45 -12.89
C PHE A 80 -12.35 0.60 -14.06
N PHE A 81 -13.16 0.45 -15.10
CA PHE A 81 -12.77 -0.33 -16.29
C PHE A 81 -11.56 0.26 -17.00
N ASN A 82 -11.51 1.58 -17.19
CA ASN A 82 -10.37 2.25 -17.81
C ASN A 82 -9.08 2.00 -17.02
N SER A 83 -9.11 2.17 -15.69
CA SER A 83 -7.95 1.93 -14.83
C SER A 83 -7.54 0.46 -14.81
N PHE A 84 -8.51 -0.46 -14.74
CA PHE A 84 -8.27 -1.90 -14.76
C PHE A 84 -7.64 -2.34 -16.09
N PHE A 85 -8.20 -1.88 -17.21
CA PHE A 85 -7.68 -2.17 -18.54
C PHE A 85 -6.28 -1.61 -18.73
N MET A 86 -6.04 -0.35 -18.34
CA MET A 86 -4.70 0.24 -18.38
C MET A 86 -3.72 -0.56 -17.53
N ALA A 87 -4.02 -0.81 -16.25
CA ALA A 87 -3.12 -1.52 -15.35
C ALA A 87 -2.72 -2.90 -15.89
N ILE A 88 -3.67 -3.67 -16.44
CA ILE A 88 -3.36 -4.99 -17.01
C ILE A 88 -2.52 -4.88 -18.27
N THR A 89 -2.94 -4.04 -19.22
CA THR A 89 -2.25 -3.92 -20.51
C THR A 89 -0.83 -3.37 -20.34
N THR A 90 -0.64 -2.36 -19.48
CA THR A 90 0.68 -1.82 -19.18
C THR A 90 1.53 -2.83 -18.44
N THR A 91 1.00 -3.52 -17.43
CA THR A 91 1.78 -4.53 -16.68
C THR A 91 2.25 -5.67 -17.59
N ILE A 92 1.38 -6.18 -18.47
CA ILE A 92 1.77 -7.25 -19.41
C ILE A 92 2.86 -6.74 -20.36
N GLY A 93 2.68 -5.56 -20.96
CA GLY A 93 3.67 -4.97 -21.85
C GLY A 93 5.00 -4.71 -21.15
N GLU A 94 4.95 -4.19 -19.93
CA GLU A 94 6.12 -3.91 -19.10
C GLU A 94 6.85 -5.19 -18.71
N VAL A 95 6.15 -6.22 -18.23
CA VAL A 95 6.79 -7.50 -17.86
C VAL A 95 7.48 -8.15 -19.07
N ILE A 96 6.83 -8.18 -20.23
CA ILE A 96 7.42 -8.75 -21.45
C ILE A 96 8.69 -7.99 -21.83
N THR A 97 8.62 -6.66 -21.91
CA THR A 97 9.75 -5.83 -22.34
C THR A 97 10.89 -5.81 -21.32
N THR A 98 10.57 -5.71 -20.04
CA THR A 98 11.56 -5.66 -18.95
C THR A 98 12.29 -6.99 -18.76
N ILE A 99 11.61 -8.14 -18.88
CA ILE A 99 12.28 -9.45 -18.80
C ILE A 99 13.29 -9.61 -19.94
N MET A 100 12.91 -9.24 -21.17
CA MET A 100 13.81 -9.31 -22.32
C MET A 100 15.03 -8.39 -22.15
N ALA A 101 14.80 -7.14 -21.73
CA ALA A 101 15.87 -6.19 -21.46
C ALA A 101 16.79 -6.68 -20.33
N ALA A 102 16.20 -7.12 -19.21
CA ALA A 102 16.94 -7.65 -18.06
C ALA A 102 17.80 -8.85 -18.45
N TYR A 103 17.29 -9.77 -19.27
CA TYR A 103 18.08 -10.90 -19.76
C TYR A 103 19.28 -10.46 -20.61
N ALA A 104 19.08 -9.52 -21.54
CA ALA A 104 20.16 -8.98 -22.36
C ALA A 104 21.24 -8.31 -21.49
N PHE A 105 20.85 -7.46 -20.54
CA PHE A 105 21.80 -6.83 -19.61
C PHE A 105 22.45 -7.82 -18.65
N ALA A 106 21.78 -8.88 -18.21
CA ALA A 106 22.33 -9.82 -17.24
C ALA A 106 23.25 -10.88 -17.87
N LYS A 107 22.90 -11.40 -19.06
CA LYS A 107 23.57 -12.58 -19.64
C LYS A 107 24.35 -12.28 -20.91
N MET A 108 23.99 -11.27 -21.69
CA MET A 108 24.65 -10.98 -22.96
C MET A 108 25.81 -9.99 -22.78
N LYS A 109 26.82 -10.16 -23.64
CA LYS A 109 27.91 -9.20 -23.83
C LYS A 109 27.66 -8.51 -25.18
N PHE A 110 27.41 -7.20 -25.15
CA PHE A 110 27.16 -6.40 -26.35
C PHE A 110 27.79 -5.02 -26.22
N PHE A 111 28.09 -4.40 -27.37
CA PHE A 111 28.72 -3.08 -27.42
C PHE A 111 27.77 -1.99 -26.89
N GLY A 112 28.28 -1.06 -26.09
CA GLY A 112 27.49 0.04 -25.51
C GLY A 112 26.66 -0.31 -24.26
N LYS A 113 26.74 -1.54 -23.75
CA LYS A 113 26.00 -2.02 -22.56
C LYS A 113 26.06 -1.06 -21.35
N ASN A 114 27.25 -0.60 -20.96
CA ASN A 114 27.40 0.26 -19.78
C ASN A 114 26.81 1.66 -20.01
N ALA A 115 26.89 2.18 -21.22
CA ALA A 115 26.29 3.48 -21.56
C ALA A 115 24.76 3.41 -21.52
N LEU A 116 24.16 2.38 -22.12
CA LEU A 116 22.71 2.17 -22.07
C LEU A 116 22.21 1.91 -20.63
N PHE A 117 22.99 1.20 -19.82
CA PHE A 117 22.67 1.00 -18.41
C PHE A 117 22.73 2.32 -17.62
N ALA A 118 23.70 3.19 -17.89
CA ALA A 118 23.79 4.51 -17.29
C ALA A 118 22.59 5.40 -17.69
N VAL A 119 22.16 5.36 -18.95
CA VAL A 119 20.95 6.07 -19.42
C VAL A 119 19.70 5.54 -18.71
N LEU A 120 19.55 4.21 -18.58
CA LEU A 120 18.45 3.60 -17.84
C LEU A 120 18.41 4.13 -16.39
N LEU A 121 19.54 4.11 -15.68
CA LEU A 121 19.62 4.66 -14.33
C LEU A 121 19.29 6.16 -14.28
N ALA A 122 19.78 6.95 -15.23
CA ALA A 122 19.46 8.37 -15.31
C ALA A 122 17.95 8.61 -15.45
N THR A 123 17.24 7.82 -16.27
CA THR A 123 15.77 7.93 -16.40
C THR A 123 14.99 7.57 -15.13
N LEU A 124 15.58 6.78 -14.22
CA LEU A 124 14.98 6.46 -12.92
C LEU A 124 15.28 7.52 -11.85
N MET A 125 16.32 8.34 -12.06
CA MET A 125 16.80 9.33 -11.08
C MET A 125 16.32 10.76 -11.37
N ILE A 126 15.89 11.04 -12.60
CA ILE A 126 15.26 12.31 -12.94
C ILE A 126 13.84 12.31 -12.35
N PRO A 127 13.53 13.24 -11.43
CA PRO A 127 12.22 13.32 -10.78
C PRO A 127 11.10 13.76 -11.73
#